data_AF-A0A379ECN9-F1
#
_entry.id   AF-A0A379ECN9-F1
#
_cell.length_a   1.000
_cell.length_b   1.000
_cell.length_c   1.000
_cell.angle_alpha   90.00
_cell.angle_beta   90.00
_cell.angle_gamma   90.00
#
_symmetry.space_group_name_H-M   'P 1'
#
loop_
_entity.id
_entity.type
_entity.pdbx_description
1 polymer ?
#
loop_
_entity_poly.entity_id
_entity_poly.type
_entity_poly.pdbx_seq_one_letter_code
_entity_poly.pdbx_strand_id
1 'polypeptide(L)'
;MTGNRKGLLALSPLFVFIVLYLVTSIVSGDFYKVPITVAFMVSSIFAIAVSGGYPLSKRIEIYSKGASTDNMMMMLWIFVLAGAFANSAKEMGSIDATVNLTLSVLPGSLLLPGLFLAACFISISIGTSVGTIVALTPIAAGVATSTGSSLPFVVAVVAGGSFFGDNLSFISDTTVVATRTQECKMADKFKVNFFITAPAAVLILLVYVLMGEDLHTTGQAASVSIYKIIPYMAVLLCAVFGMNVMAVLTIGLVLTGTIGIVDGTYDVFGWFSSMGTGITGMGELIIITMMAGGMLEIIRENGGIDYLIRIVTRHVNGKKGAELTIAFLVSLVDICTANNTVAILTVGGIARQIGNRYGVDRRKAASILDTFSCCVQGLIPYGAQLLMAAGLAKINPVSIIPHLYYPMALGITALLSILFQYPRRYS
;
A
#
# COMPACT_ATOMS: atom_id res chain seq x y z
N MET A 1 15.18 -22.86 -22.14
CA MET A 1 14.49 -21.80 -22.90
C MET A 1 13.57 -22.45 -23.94
N THR A 2 12.41 -22.95 -23.50
CA THR A 2 11.31 -23.38 -24.38
C THR A 2 10.29 -22.24 -24.41
N GLY A 3 10.06 -21.66 -25.58
CA GLY A 3 9.20 -20.49 -25.73
C GLY A 3 7.76 -20.82 -25.41
N ASN A 4 7.20 -20.23 -24.34
CA ASN A 4 5.77 -20.33 -24.07
C ASN A 4 5.13 -18.95 -24.30
N ARG A 5 4.80 -18.68 -25.58
CA ARG A 5 4.08 -17.48 -26.02
C ARG A 5 2.58 -17.68 -25.80
N LYS A 6 2.10 -17.62 -24.57
CA LYS A 6 0.66 -17.36 -24.38
C LYS A 6 0.30 -15.91 -24.63
N GLY A 7 1.29 -14.99 -24.64
CA GLY A 7 1.07 -13.59 -24.98
C GLY A 7 -0.02 -12.98 -24.11
N LEU A 8 -1.04 -12.39 -24.73
CA LEU A 8 -2.24 -11.88 -24.04
C LEU A 8 -2.95 -12.94 -23.18
N LEU A 9 -2.95 -14.22 -23.59
CA LEU A 9 -3.61 -15.29 -22.83
C LEU A 9 -2.96 -15.51 -21.46
N ALA A 10 -1.68 -15.18 -21.28
CA ALA A 10 -1.04 -15.27 -19.97
C ALA A 10 -1.59 -14.24 -18.97
N LEU A 11 -2.11 -13.11 -19.46
CA LEU A 11 -2.72 -12.04 -18.65
C LEU A 11 -4.22 -12.23 -18.44
N SER A 12 -4.83 -13.18 -19.15
CA SER A 12 -6.28 -13.46 -19.08
C SER A 12 -6.84 -13.63 -17.66
N PRO A 13 -6.11 -14.18 -16.65
CA PRO A 13 -6.66 -14.26 -15.29
C PRO A 13 -6.91 -12.90 -14.64
N LEU A 14 -6.05 -11.92 -14.90
CA LEU A 14 -6.26 -10.56 -14.41
C LEU A 14 -7.47 -9.90 -15.08
N PHE A 15 -7.68 -10.14 -16.36
CA PHE A 15 -8.88 -9.69 -17.06
C PHE A 15 -10.14 -10.35 -16.52
N VAL A 16 -10.09 -11.66 -16.21
CA VAL A 16 -11.20 -12.37 -15.56
C VAL A 16 -11.51 -11.74 -14.20
N PHE A 17 -10.50 -11.42 -13.39
CA PHE A 17 -10.70 -10.71 -12.12
C PHE A 17 -11.37 -9.35 -12.31
N ILE A 18 -10.82 -8.52 -13.21
CA ILE A 18 -11.35 -7.18 -13.46
C ILE A 18 -12.79 -7.26 -13.98
N VAL A 19 -13.09 -8.14 -14.92
CA VAL A 19 -14.45 -8.29 -15.47
C VAL A 19 -15.40 -8.81 -14.39
N LEU A 20 -15.03 -9.87 -13.66
CA LEU A 20 -15.89 -10.45 -12.64
C LEU A 20 -16.13 -9.56 -11.45
N TYR A 21 -15.18 -8.69 -11.08
CA TYR A 21 -15.32 -7.81 -9.94
C TYR A 21 -15.87 -6.44 -10.34
N LEU A 22 -15.19 -5.76 -11.27
CA LEU A 22 -15.48 -4.35 -11.58
C LEU A 22 -16.73 -4.21 -12.43
N VAL A 23 -16.90 -5.03 -13.48
CA VAL A 23 -18.08 -4.93 -14.36
C VAL A 23 -19.34 -5.33 -13.61
N THR A 24 -19.31 -6.41 -12.84
CA THR A 24 -20.47 -6.86 -12.04
C THR A 24 -20.83 -5.86 -10.94
N SER A 25 -19.84 -5.26 -10.27
CA SER A 25 -20.07 -4.23 -9.24
C SER A 25 -20.68 -2.97 -9.84
N ILE A 26 -20.18 -2.53 -11.01
CA ILE A 26 -20.75 -1.37 -11.72
C ILE A 26 -22.18 -1.66 -12.19
N VAL A 27 -22.43 -2.81 -12.81
CA VAL A 27 -23.76 -3.20 -13.29
C VAL A 27 -24.76 -3.33 -12.14
N SER A 28 -24.31 -3.84 -10.99
CA SER A 28 -25.16 -4.04 -9.83
C SER A 28 -25.33 -2.79 -8.95
N GLY A 29 -24.58 -1.72 -9.26
CA GLY A 29 -24.52 -0.46 -8.52
C GLY A 29 -23.94 -0.59 -7.10
N ASP A 30 -23.35 -1.73 -6.76
CA ASP A 30 -22.96 -2.05 -5.38
C ASP A 30 -21.70 -2.94 -5.35
N PHE A 31 -20.59 -2.35 -4.89
CA PHE A 31 -19.29 -3.00 -4.75
C PHE A 31 -19.21 -4.00 -3.58
N TYR A 32 -20.25 -4.14 -2.77
CA TYR A 32 -20.36 -5.14 -1.71
C TYR A 32 -21.06 -6.43 -2.16
N LYS A 33 -21.82 -6.39 -3.27
CA LYS A 33 -22.57 -7.58 -3.76
C LYS A 33 -21.68 -8.71 -4.24
N VAL A 34 -20.50 -8.38 -4.76
CA VAL A 34 -19.53 -9.38 -5.22
C VAL A 34 -18.33 -9.35 -4.28
N PRO A 35 -18.18 -10.36 -3.39
CA PRO A 35 -17.01 -10.44 -2.54
C PRO A 35 -15.73 -10.52 -3.37
N ILE A 36 -14.75 -9.69 -3.03
CA ILE A 36 -13.43 -9.66 -3.71
C ILE A 36 -12.78 -11.04 -3.65
N THR A 37 -12.94 -11.76 -2.54
CA THR A 37 -12.52 -13.15 -2.35
C THR A 37 -13.03 -14.08 -3.45
N VAL A 38 -14.31 -13.99 -3.81
CA VAL A 38 -14.91 -14.84 -4.85
C VAL A 38 -14.34 -14.51 -6.22
N ALA A 39 -14.19 -13.21 -6.54
CA ALA A 39 -13.58 -12.80 -7.81
C ALA A 39 -12.14 -13.31 -7.95
N PHE A 40 -11.32 -13.21 -6.88
CA PHE A 40 -9.98 -13.78 -6.87
C PHE A 40 -9.96 -15.30 -6.93
N MET A 41 -10.88 -15.99 -6.26
CA MET A 41 -10.98 -17.45 -6.31
C MET A 41 -11.24 -17.92 -7.75
N VAL A 42 -12.24 -17.34 -8.43
CA VAL A 42 -12.57 -17.71 -9.82
C VAL A 42 -11.39 -17.41 -10.74
N SER A 43 -10.75 -16.25 -10.57
CA SER A 43 -9.59 -15.85 -11.36
C SER A 43 -8.38 -16.75 -11.13
N SER A 44 -8.19 -17.23 -9.90
CA SER A 44 -7.12 -18.17 -9.53
C SER A 44 -7.35 -19.56 -10.10
N ILE A 45 -8.59 -20.06 -10.03
CA ILE A 45 -8.98 -21.32 -10.69
C ILE A 45 -8.74 -21.21 -12.19
N PHE A 46 -9.14 -20.09 -12.80
CA PHE A 46 -8.92 -19.84 -14.21
C PHE A 46 -7.43 -19.70 -14.56
N ALA A 47 -6.62 -19.04 -13.73
CA ALA A 47 -5.17 -18.94 -13.89
C ALA A 47 -4.52 -20.31 -13.93
N ILE A 48 -4.86 -21.14 -12.94
CA ILE A 48 -4.41 -22.53 -12.91
C ILE A 48 -4.88 -23.20 -14.19
N ALA A 49 -6.17 -23.17 -14.56
CA ALA A 49 -6.76 -23.83 -15.73
C ALA A 49 -6.22 -23.41 -17.10
N VAL A 50 -5.74 -22.17 -17.26
CA VAL A 50 -5.14 -21.66 -18.51
C VAL A 50 -3.62 -21.89 -18.58
N SER A 51 -2.95 -22.15 -17.44
CA SER A 51 -1.52 -22.53 -17.36
C SER A 51 -1.19 -23.93 -17.93
N GLY A 52 -1.85 -24.35 -19.04
CA GLY A 52 -1.56 -25.62 -19.72
C GLY A 52 -0.11 -25.74 -20.20
N GLY A 53 0.35 -26.97 -20.40
CA GLY A 53 1.76 -27.28 -20.70
C GLY A 53 2.49 -27.98 -19.54
N TYR A 54 1.89 -27.98 -18.34
CA TYR A 54 2.34 -28.71 -17.17
C TYR A 54 1.21 -29.60 -16.61
N PRO A 55 1.52 -30.70 -15.90
CA PRO A 55 0.52 -31.44 -15.14
C PRO A 55 -0.13 -30.55 -14.07
N LEU A 56 -1.37 -30.87 -13.68
CA LEU A 56 -2.13 -30.07 -12.70
C LEU A 56 -1.36 -29.86 -11.39
N SER A 57 -0.70 -30.90 -10.89
CA SER A 57 0.12 -30.85 -9.68
C SER A 57 1.20 -29.77 -9.75
N LYS A 58 1.89 -29.64 -10.90
CA LYS A 58 2.95 -28.64 -11.08
C LYS A 58 2.39 -27.22 -11.16
N ARG A 59 1.21 -27.05 -11.74
CA ARG A 59 0.52 -25.75 -11.82
C ARG A 59 0.09 -25.28 -10.44
N ILE A 60 -0.42 -26.19 -9.61
CA ILE A 60 -0.74 -25.92 -8.21
C ILE A 60 0.54 -25.59 -7.42
N GLU A 61 1.64 -26.32 -7.62
CA GLU A 61 2.93 -26.03 -6.97
C GLU A 61 3.44 -24.62 -7.30
N ILE A 62 3.37 -24.20 -8.58
CA ILE A 62 3.76 -22.85 -9.00
C ILE A 62 2.89 -21.79 -8.31
N TYR A 63 1.57 -22.00 -8.32
CA TYR A 63 0.63 -21.10 -7.64
C TYR A 63 0.94 -21.00 -6.14
N SER A 64 1.14 -22.13 -5.47
CA SER A 64 1.47 -22.17 -4.03
C SER A 64 2.78 -21.48 -3.73
N LYS A 65 3.80 -21.59 -4.60
CA LYS A 65 5.06 -20.84 -4.47
C LYS A 65 4.85 -19.33 -4.58
N GLY A 66 4.02 -18.89 -5.53
CA GLY A 66 3.62 -17.48 -5.65
C GLY A 66 2.92 -16.94 -4.40
N ALA A 67 2.00 -17.73 -3.85
CA ALA A 67 1.26 -17.39 -2.64
C ALA A 67 2.14 -17.34 -1.37
N SER A 68 3.33 -17.94 -1.40
CA SER A 68 4.26 -18.07 -0.26
C SER A 68 5.64 -17.44 -0.50
N THR A 69 5.73 -16.44 -1.38
CA THR A 69 6.95 -15.65 -1.53
C THR A 69 7.30 -14.92 -0.21
N ASP A 70 8.59 -14.68 0.03
CA ASP A 70 9.08 -14.08 1.30
C ASP A 70 8.36 -12.76 1.66
N ASN A 71 8.20 -11.88 0.67
CA ASN A 71 7.49 -10.61 0.85
C ASN A 71 6.01 -10.82 1.21
N MET A 72 5.37 -11.82 0.59
CA MET A 72 3.97 -12.14 0.87
C MET A 72 3.82 -12.71 2.27
N MET A 73 4.66 -13.66 2.65
CA MET A 73 4.66 -14.24 3.99
C MET A 73 4.88 -13.19 5.07
N MET A 74 5.80 -12.24 4.84
CA MET A 74 6.01 -11.13 5.77
C MET A 74 4.75 -10.28 5.93
N MET A 75 4.03 -9.97 4.84
CA MET A 75 2.76 -9.24 4.90
C MET A 75 1.69 -10.01 5.69
N LEU A 76 1.59 -11.34 5.51
CA LEU A 76 0.64 -12.16 6.25
C LEU A 76 0.92 -12.13 7.76
N TRP A 77 2.18 -12.20 8.17
CA TRP A 77 2.55 -12.06 9.59
C TRP A 77 2.24 -10.68 10.14
N ILE A 78 2.43 -9.63 9.35
CA ILE A 78 2.02 -8.28 9.73
C ILE A 78 0.50 -8.21 9.89
N PHE A 79 -0.31 -8.81 9.01
CA PHE A 79 -1.78 -8.84 9.19
C PHE A 79 -2.21 -9.51 10.48
N VAL A 80 -1.61 -10.65 10.81
CA VAL A 80 -1.91 -11.38 12.06
C VAL A 80 -1.60 -10.50 13.27
N LEU A 81 -0.39 -9.93 13.33
CA LEU A 81 0.03 -9.06 14.45
C LEU A 81 -0.78 -7.76 14.52
N ALA A 82 -1.05 -7.15 13.37
CA ALA A 82 -1.82 -5.91 13.25
C ALA A 82 -3.26 -6.11 13.73
N GLY A 83 -3.92 -7.17 13.30
CA GLY A 83 -5.27 -7.53 13.73
C GLY A 83 -5.33 -7.77 15.24
N ALA A 84 -4.42 -8.60 15.76
CA ALA A 84 -4.32 -8.89 17.18
C ALA A 84 -4.11 -7.62 18.02
N PHE A 85 -3.14 -6.78 17.64
CA PHE A 85 -2.86 -5.52 18.31
C PHE A 85 -4.04 -4.55 18.23
N ALA A 86 -4.59 -4.31 17.04
CA ALA A 86 -5.65 -3.33 16.84
C ALA A 86 -6.92 -3.67 17.62
N ASN A 87 -7.33 -4.96 17.66
CA ASN A 87 -8.50 -5.35 18.44
C ASN A 87 -8.22 -5.31 19.96
N SER A 88 -7.05 -5.78 20.41
CA SER A 88 -6.63 -5.67 21.83
C SER A 88 -6.57 -4.23 22.30
N ALA A 89 -6.05 -3.32 21.47
CA ALA A 89 -5.96 -1.90 21.72
C ALA A 89 -7.35 -1.25 21.74
N LYS A 90 -8.25 -1.67 20.85
CA LYS A 90 -9.64 -1.22 20.82
C LYS A 90 -10.37 -1.59 22.11
N GLU A 91 -10.36 -2.86 22.49
CA GLU A 91 -11.06 -3.32 23.70
C GLU A 91 -10.47 -2.75 24.98
N MET A 92 -9.14 -2.52 25.02
CA MET A 92 -8.50 -1.83 26.15
C MET A 92 -8.94 -0.36 26.28
N GLY A 93 -9.51 0.25 25.23
CA GLY A 93 -9.82 1.69 25.15
C GLY A 93 -8.61 2.55 24.76
N SER A 94 -7.56 1.94 24.20
CA SER A 94 -6.34 2.63 23.76
C SER A 94 -6.59 3.53 22.56
N ILE A 95 -7.42 3.07 21.61
CA ILE A 95 -7.81 3.85 20.43
C ILE A 95 -8.54 5.12 20.89
N ASP A 96 -9.56 4.97 21.72
CA ASP A 96 -10.38 6.09 22.19
C ASP A 96 -9.54 7.08 23.00
N ALA A 97 -8.65 6.61 23.88
CA ALA A 97 -7.75 7.48 24.63
C ALA A 97 -6.80 8.28 23.72
N THR A 98 -6.28 7.65 22.67
CA THR A 98 -5.36 8.29 21.71
C THR A 98 -6.10 9.30 20.82
N VAL A 99 -7.33 8.97 20.41
CA VAL A 99 -8.20 9.88 19.64
C VAL A 99 -8.59 11.08 20.49
N ASN A 100 -9.02 10.87 21.74
CA ASN A 100 -9.38 11.95 22.65
C ASN A 100 -8.19 12.88 22.94
N LEU A 101 -6.98 12.33 23.13
CA LEU A 101 -5.77 13.15 23.23
C LEU A 101 -5.57 14.00 21.96
N THR A 102 -5.67 13.37 20.78
CA THR A 102 -5.52 14.06 19.50
C THR A 102 -6.50 15.22 19.36
N LEU A 103 -7.78 14.99 19.68
CA LEU A 103 -8.85 16.01 19.64
C LEU A 103 -8.68 17.09 20.72
N SER A 104 -8.04 16.78 21.84
CA SER A 104 -7.76 17.76 22.91
C SER A 104 -6.59 18.70 22.60
N VAL A 105 -5.63 18.24 21.79
CA VAL A 105 -4.40 18.98 21.47
C VAL A 105 -4.51 19.68 20.11
N LEU A 106 -5.21 19.08 19.14
CA LEU A 106 -5.33 19.60 17.79
C LEU A 106 -6.74 20.15 17.52
N PRO A 107 -6.87 21.38 16.98
CA PRO A 107 -8.14 21.86 16.47
C PRO A 107 -8.61 20.99 15.30
N GLY A 108 -9.93 20.94 15.07
CA GLY A 108 -10.56 20.14 14.01
C GLY A 108 -9.93 20.35 12.63
N SER A 109 -9.60 21.61 12.30
CA SER A 109 -8.95 22.00 11.04
C SER A 109 -7.56 21.40 10.82
N LEU A 110 -6.88 20.99 11.90
CA LEU A 110 -5.55 20.40 11.82
C LEU A 110 -5.56 18.86 11.89
N LEU A 111 -6.72 18.22 12.02
CA LEU A 111 -6.79 16.76 12.14
C LEU A 111 -6.35 16.03 10.87
N LEU A 112 -6.92 16.41 9.72
CA LEU A 112 -6.53 15.81 8.42
C LEU A 112 -5.07 16.10 8.05
N PRO A 113 -4.58 17.36 8.05
CA PRO A 113 -3.19 17.63 7.72
C PRO A 113 -2.24 17.04 8.77
N GLY A 114 -2.64 16.98 10.04
CA GLY A 114 -1.88 16.34 11.11
C GLY A 114 -1.71 14.84 10.89
N LEU A 115 -2.80 14.12 10.58
CA LEU A 115 -2.75 12.68 10.24
C LEU A 115 -1.91 12.42 8.99
N PHE A 116 -2.05 13.25 7.95
CA PHE A 116 -1.23 13.14 6.74
C PHE A 116 0.26 13.32 7.05
N LEU A 117 0.64 14.36 7.81
CA LEU A 117 2.03 14.63 8.17
C LEU A 117 2.62 13.55 9.09
N ALA A 118 1.84 13.05 10.05
CA ALA A 118 2.24 11.93 10.89
C ALA A 118 2.53 10.70 10.03
N ALA A 119 1.66 10.38 9.07
CA ALA A 119 1.86 9.27 8.15
C ALA A 119 3.11 9.47 7.27
N CYS A 120 3.32 10.67 6.72
CA CYS A 120 4.52 11.03 5.97
C CYS A 120 5.79 10.79 6.80
N PHE A 121 5.84 11.33 8.02
CA PHE A 121 7.02 11.26 8.88
C PHE A 121 7.35 9.83 9.31
N ILE A 122 6.34 9.09 9.75
CA ILE A 122 6.49 7.69 10.17
C ILE A 122 6.93 6.83 8.99
N SER A 123 6.33 7.01 7.82
CA SER A 123 6.68 6.22 6.65
C SER A 123 8.10 6.49 6.15
N ILE A 124 8.57 7.75 6.20
CA ILE A 124 9.98 8.07 5.91
C ILE A 124 10.91 7.37 6.91
N SER A 125 10.54 7.37 8.20
CA SER A 125 11.36 6.88 9.32
C SER A 125 11.45 5.35 9.37
N ILE A 126 10.32 4.64 9.28
CA ILE A 126 10.28 3.17 9.20
C ILE A 126 10.84 2.70 7.84
N GLY A 127 10.56 3.46 6.78
CA GLY A 127 10.81 3.04 5.41
C GLY A 127 9.81 2.01 4.89
N THR A 128 8.60 1.96 5.45
CA THR A 128 7.51 1.11 4.91
C THR A 128 6.16 1.84 4.97
N SER A 129 5.40 1.79 3.88
CA SER A 129 4.00 2.28 3.86
C SER A 129 3.09 1.39 4.73
N VAL A 130 3.32 0.08 4.67
CA VAL A 130 2.53 -0.95 5.35
C VAL A 130 2.54 -0.74 6.86
N GLY A 131 3.72 -0.61 7.49
CA GLY A 131 3.82 -0.38 8.93
C GLY A 131 3.18 0.93 9.38
N THR A 132 3.26 1.97 8.53
CA THR A 132 2.62 3.27 8.80
C THR A 132 1.10 3.15 8.81
N ILE A 133 0.52 2.44 7.85
CA ILE A 133 -0.91 2.17 7.77
C ILE A 133 -1.36 1.39 9.01
N VAL A 134 -0.61 0.35 9.42
CA VAL A 134 -0.96 -0.40 10.65
C VAL A 134 -1.01 0.52 11.88
N ALA A 135 0.00 1.38 12.02
CA ALA A 135 0.12 2.25 13.19
C ALA A 135 -1.00 3.30 13.26
N LEU A 136 -1.38 3.89 12.11
CA LEU A 136 -2.24 5.07 12.09
C LEU A 136 -3.70 4.80 11.69
N THR A 137 -4.01 3.75 10.92
CA THR A 137 -5.38 3.49 10.47
C THR A 137 -6.39 3.33 11.61
N PRO A 138 -6.09 2.60 12.71
CA PRO A 138 -7.02 2.52 13.84
C PRO A 138 -7.32 3.88 14.48
N ILE A 139 -6.29 4.75 14.58
CA ILE A 139 -6.44 6.12 15.10
C ILE A 139 -7.31 6.94 14.14
N ALA A 140 -7.02 6.89 12.84
CA ALA A 140 -7.82 7.55 11.81
C ALA A 140 -9.29 7.08 11.81
N ALA A 141 -9.54 5.79 12.02
CA ALA A 141 -10.89 5.25 12.10
C ALA A 141 -11.65 5.77 13.34
N GLY A 142 -10.96 5.86 14.48
CA GLY A 142 -11.51 6.47 15.68
C GLY A 142 -11.78 7.97 15.50
N VAL A 143 -10.84 8.73 14.91
CA VAL A 143 -11.03 10.14 14.57
C VAL A 143 -12.26 10.33 13.67
N ALA A 144 -12.37 9.56 12.60
CA ALA A 144 -13.51 9.65 11.68
C ALA A 144 -14.85 9.42 12.40
N THR A 145 -14.89 8.48 13.34
CA THR A 145 -16.08 8.19 14.14
C THR A 145 -16.41 9.35 15.07
N SER A 146 -15.42 9.91 15.77
CA SER A 146 -15.59 11.03 16.70
C SER A 146 -15.95 12.35 16.01
N THR A 147 -15.46 12.59 14.79
CA THR A 147 -15.76 13.81 14.02
C THR A 147 -16.94 13.67 13.06
N GLY A 148 -17.53 12.47 12.95
CA GLY A 148 -18.59 12.18 11.96
C GLY A 148 -18.11 12.26 10.51
N SER A 149 -16.81 12.18 10.26
CA SER A 149 -16.23 12.23 8.92
C SER A 149 -16.37 10.91 8.17
N SER A 150 -16.30 10.95 6.84
CA SER A 150 -16.25 9.74 6.02
C SER A 150 -15.04 8.87 6.41
N LEU A 151 -15.30 7.67 6.93
CA LEU A 151 -14.26 6.72 7.32
C LEU A 151 -13.31 6.36 6.15
N PRO A 152 -13.80 6.03 4.94
CA PRO A 152 -12.92 5.83 3.78
C PRO A 152 -12.03 7.03 3.47
N PHE A 153 -12.51 8.25 3.66
CA PHE A 153 -11.76 9.47 3.42
C PHE A 153 -10.60 9.65 4.41
N VAL A 154 -10.86 9.58 5.72
CA VAL A 154 -9.79 9.77 6.74
C VAL A 154 -8.75 8.66 6.66
N VAL A 155 -9.16 7.43 6.34
CA VAL A 155 -8.25 6.32 6.06
C VAL A 155 -7.39 6.58 4.81
N ALA A 156 -7.97 7.17 3.76
CA ALA A 156 -7.23 7.56 2.56
C ALA A 156 -6.20 8.67 2.83
N VAL A 157 -6.45 9.57 3.78
CA VAL A 157 -5.46 10.58 4.23
C VAL A 157 -4.22 9.89 4.79
N VAL A 158 -4.39 8.91 5.69
CA VAL A 158 -3.28 8.13 6.25
C VAL A 158 -2.56 7.33 5.16
N ALA A 159 -3.31 6.62 4.32
CA ALA A 159 -2.74 5.84 3.23
C ALA A 159 -1.94 6.75 2.28
N GLY A 160 -2.46 7.93 1.92
CA GLY A 160 -1.78 8.93 1.12
C GLY A 160 -0.44 9.37 1.73
N GLY A 161 -0.42 9.71 3.02
CA GLY A 161 0.83 10.09 3.68
C GLY A 161 1.83 8.93 3.77
N SER A 162 1.34 7.69 3.91
CA SER A 162 2.21 6.50 3.87
C SER A 162 2.85 6.27 2.50
N PHE A 163 2.15 6.59 1.40
CA PHE A 163 2.73 6.51 0.06
C PHE A 163 3.78 7.60 -0.18
N PHE A 164 3.62 8.80 0.42
CA PHE A 164 4.64 9.84 0.34
C PHE A 164 5.96 9.38 0.95
N GLY A 165 5.91 8.81 2.15
CA GLY A 165 7.12 8.40 2.84
C GLY A 165 7.81 7.19 2.19
N ASP A 166 7.06 6.23 1.65
CA ASP A 166 7.61 5.08 0.93
C ASP A 166 8.48 5.50 -0.26
N ASN A 167 8.04 6.54 -0.97
CA ASN A 167 8.69 7.09 -2.15
C ASN A 167 9.98 7.89 -1.83
N LEU A 168 10.04 8.49 -0.63
CA LEU A 168 11.17 9.30 -0.18
C LEU A 168 12.10 8.61 0.81
N SER A 169 11.74 7.45 1.36
CA SER A 169 12.58 6.78 2.35
C SER A 169 13.88 6.27 1.74
N PHE A 170 14.99 6.42 2.48
CA PHE A 170 16.28 5.84 2.12
C PHE A 170 16.38 4.34 2.37
N ILE A 171 15.45 3.80 3.17
CA ILE A 171 15.51 2.43 3.70
C ILE A 171 14.44 1.54 3.04
N SER A 172 13.48 2.11 2.30
CA SER A 172 12.41 1.33 1.64
C SER A 172 12.96 0.37 0.59
N ASP A 173 12.40 -0.85 0.56
CA ASP A 173 12.75 -1.91 -0.38
C ASP A 173 12.61 -1.46 -1.83
N THR A 174 11.57 -0.70 -2.15
CA THR A 174 11.33 -0.18 -3.50
C THR A 174 12.44 0.78 -3.91
N THR A 175 12.91 1.62 -2.97
CA THR A 175 14.02 2.54 -3.18
C THR A 175 15.34 1.80 -3.40
N VAL A 176 15.62 0.77 -2.60
CA VAL A 176 16.81 -0.07 -2.74
C VAL A 176 16.81 -0.77 -4.10
N VAL A 177 15.69 -1.36 -4.49
CA VAL A 177 15.53 -2.06 -5.76
C VAL A 177 15.64 -1.10 -6.95
N ALA A 178 14.94 0.04 -6.92
CA ALA A 178 14.98 1.01 -8.01
C ALA A 178 16.39 1.54 -8.26
N THR A 179 17.12 1.86 -7.18
CA THR A 179 18.47 2.40 -7.27
C THR A 179 19.50 1.35 -7.69
N ARG A 180 19.39 0.12 -7.19
CA ARG A 180 20.25 -1.00 -7.60
C ARG A 180 20.04 -1.38 -9.07
N THR A 181 18.79 -1.49 -9.52
CA THR A 181 18.49 -1.85 -10.92
C THR A 181 18.98 -0.78 -11.90
N GLN A 182 18.93 0.50 -11.52
CA GLN A 182 19.44 1.61 -12.33
C GLN A 182 20.91 1.95 -12.11
N GLU A 183 21.60 1.27 -11.18
CA GLU A 183 23.00 1.54 -10.82
C GLU A 183 23.25 3.02 -10.45
N CYS A 184 22.39 3.57 -9.59
CA CYS A 184 22.53 4.93 -9.06
C CYS A 184 22.52 4.94 -7.52
N LYS A 185 22.99 6.03 -6.92
CA LYS A 185 23.00 6.17 -5.45
C LYS A 185 21.60 6.56 -4.95
N MET A 186 21.19 6.01 -3.81
CA MET A 186 19.92 6.36 -3.15
C MET A 186 19.80 7.86 -2.88
N ALA A 187 20.89 8.49 -2.41
CA ALA A 187 20.96 9.93 -2.18
C ALA A 187 20.63 10.77 -3.42
N ASP A 188 21.02 10.29 -4.60
CA ASP A 188 20.76 11.02 -5.84
C ASP A 188 19.32 10.80 -6.33
N LYS A 189 18.79 9.58 -6.21
CA LYS A 189 17.37 9.29 -6.46
C LYS A 189 16.47 10.11 -5.54
N PHE A 190 16.80 10.20 -4.25
CA PHE A 190 16.06 11.01 -3.28
C PHE A 190 15.93 12.47 -3.72
N LYS A 191 17.03 13.09 -4.17
CA LYS A 191 17.01 14.48 -4.65
C LYS A 191 16.06 14.62 -5.85
N VAL A 192 16.10 13.70 -6.81
CA VAL A 192 15.21 13.73 -7.96
C VAL A 192 13.75 13.56 -7.54
N ASN A 193 13.45 12.58 -6.68
CA ASN A 193 12.11 12.34 -6.16
C ASN A 193 11.58 13.55 -5.39
N PHE A 194 12.39 14.16 -4.51
CA PHE A 194 11.96 15.30 -3.71
C PHE A 194 11.43 16.45 -4.58
N PHE A 195 12.07 16.74 -5.71
CA PHE A 195 11.58 17.74 -6.65
C PHE A 195 10.24 17.38 -7.32
N ILE A 196 9.89 16.10 -7.40
CA ILE A 196 8.67 15.61 -8.05
C ILE A 196 7.54 15.41 -7.02
N THR A 197 7.84 14.79 -5.87
CA THR A 197 6.86 14.35 -4.89
C THR A 197 6.53 15.41 -3.85
N ALA A 198 7.49 16.26 -3.44
CA ALA A 198 7.24 17.29 -2.44
C ALA A 198 6.19 18.34 -2.89
N PRO A 199 6.17 18.81 -4.15
CA PRO A 199 5.10 19.70 -4.63
C PRO A 199 3.70 19.07 -4.52
N ALA A 200 3.56 17.78 -4.82
CA ALA A 200 2.30 17.06 -4.65
C ALA A 200 1.89 16.99 -3.18
N ALA A 201 2.83 16.70 -2.28
CA ALA A 201 2.57 16.63 -0.84
C ALA A 201 2.15 17.98 -0.26
N VAL A 202 2.82 19.08 -0.66
CA VAL A 202 2.47 20.44 -0.21
C VAL A 202 1.09 20.83 -0.72
N LEU A 203 0.77 20.56 -1.98
CA LEU A 203 -0.54 20.85 -2.56
C LEU A 203 -1.64 20.09 -1.81
N ILE A 204 -1.44 18.79 -1.56
CA ILE A 204 -2.42 17.97 -0.86
C ILE A 204 -2.55 18.34 0.61
N LEU A 205 -1.44 18.73 1.27
CA LEU A 205 -1.48 19.26 2.63
C LEU A 205 -2.38 20.52 2.70
N LEU A 206 -2.25 21.43 1.73
CA LEU A 206 -3.10 22.62 1.65
C LEU A 206 -4.57 22.24 1.41
N VAL A 207 -4.84 21.28 0.53
CA VAL A 207 -6.21 20.75 0.33
C VAL A 207 -6.78 20.19 1.62
N TYR A 208 -6.00 19.44 2.40
CA TYR A 208 -6.46 18.90 3.69
C TYR A 208 -6.66 19.95 4.76
N VAL A 209 -5.88 21.05 4.76
CA VAL A 209 -6.14 22.20 5.64
C VAL A 209 -7.49 22.82 5.31
N LEU A 210 -7.77 23.06 4.02
CA LEU A 210 -9.04 23.66 3.57
C LEU A 210 -10.23 22.75 3.88
N MET A 211 -10.13 21.45 3.57
CA MET A 211 -11.19 20.47 3.89
C MET A 211 -11.34 20.24 5.40
N GLY A 212 -10.31 20.55 6.19
CA GLY A 212 -10.34 20.45 7.64
C GLY A 212 -11.18 21.54 8.28
N GLU A 213 -11.37 22.71 7.66
CA GLU A 213 -12.16 23.81 8.24
C GLU A 213 -13.62 23.41 8.50
N ASP A 214 -14.17 22.51 7.69
CA ASP A 214 -15.52 21.97 7.83
C ASP A 214 -15.64 20.90 8.94
N LEU A 215 -14.53 20.48 9.56
CA LEU A 215 -14.54 19.50 10.65
C LEU A 215 -14.86 20.16 11.99
N HIS A 216 -16.14 20.22 12.31
CA HIS A 216 -16.59 20.57 13.65
C HIS A 216 -16.32 19.41 14.61
N THR A 217 -15.49 19.63 15.62
CA THR A 217 -15.32 18.70 16.73
C THR A 217 -16.61 18.68 17.55
N THR A 218 -17.42 17.64 17.39
CA THR A 218 -18.72 17.50 18.06
C THR A 218 -18.62 17.05 19.52
N GLY A 219 -17.42 16.70 20.00
CA GLY A 219 -17.20 16.17 21.35
C GLY A 219 -16.47 17.13 22.29
N GLN A 220 -16.99 17.27 23.52
CA GLN A 220 -16.15 17.63 24.66
C GLN A 220 -15.09 16.53 24.84
N ALA A 221 -13.81 16.90 24.93
CA ALA A 221 -12.74 15.95 25.21
C ALA A 221 -13.05 15.21 26.53
N ALA A 222 -13.42 13.93 26.44
CA ALA A 222 -13.61 13.09 27.60
C ALA A 222 -12.30 12.97 28.39
N SER A 223 -12.37 12.57 29.66
CA SER A 223 -11.18 12.39 30.51
C SER A 223 -10.18 11.44 29.84
N VAL A 224 -9.00 11.97 29.53
CA VAL A 224 -7.94 11.22 28.85
C VAL A 224 -7.23 10.32 29.86
N SER A 225 -7.45 9.01 29.78
CA SER A 225 -6.68 8.03 30.55
C SER A 225 -5.28 7.88 29.94
N ILE A 226 -4.32 8.67 30.41
CA ILE A 226 -2.96 8.78 29.83
C ILE A 226 -2.27 7.42 29.69
N TYR A 227 -2.45 6.52 30.66
CA TYR A 227 -1.83 5.19 30.63
C TYR A 227 -2.35 4.31 29.48
N LYS A 228 -3.59 4.51 29.01
CA LYS A 228 -4.16 3.76 27.88
C LYS A 228 -3.55 4.17 26.54
N ILE A 229 -2.83 5.29 26.48
CA ILE A 229 -2.17 5.82 25.27
C ILE A 229 -0.80 5.17 25.05
N ILE A 230 -0.21 4.60 26.11
CA ILE A 230 1.16 4.04 26.11
C ILE A 230 1.39 3.04 24.97
N PRO A 231 0.50 2.08 24.67
CA PRO A 231 0.77 1.12 23.59
C PRO A 231 0.93 1.77 22.22
N TYR A 232 0.05 2.72 21.87
CA TYR A 232 0.18 3.46 20.60
C TYR A 232 1.42 4.36 20.59
N MET A 233 1.71 5.06 21.69
CA MET A 233 2.93 5.87 21.76
C MET A 233 4.20 5.04 21.63
N ALA A 234 4.25 3.87 22.26
CA ALA A 234 5.37 2.95 22.09
C ALA A 234 5.49 2.48 20.63
N VAL A 235 4.38 2.13 19.98
CA VAL A 235 4.37 1.75 18.55
C VAL A 235 4.89 2.89 17.68
N LEU A 236 4.39 4.12 17.87
CA LEU A 236 4.79 5.29 17.10
C LEU A 236 6.27 5.66 17.34
N LEU A 237 6.74 5.65 18.59
CA LEU A 237 8.12 5.97 18.91
C LEU A 237 9.09 4.92 18.36
N CYS A 238 8.79 3.62 18.56
CA CYS A 238 9.62 2.53 18.02
C CYS A 238 9.67 2.57 16.49
N ALA A 239 8.55 2.88 15.84
CA ALA A 239 8.47 3.12 14.41
C ALA A 239 9.36 4.28 13.95
N VAL A 240 9.34 5.42 14.66
CA VAL A 240 10.19 6.58 14.36
C VAL A 240 11.68 6.24 14.52
N PHE A 241 12.03 5.35 15.46
CA PHE A 241 13.40 4.83 15.60
C PHE A 241 13.78 3.76 14.55
N GLY A 242 12.92 3.49 13.56
CA GLY A 242 13.23 2.59 12.45
C GLY A 242 13.20 1.11 12.82
N MET A 243 12.51 0.73 13.91
CA MET A 243 12.35 -0.68 14.28
C MET A 243 11.48 -1.43 13.27
N ASN A 244 11.77 -2.73 13.08
CA ASN A 244 10.98 -3.58 12.19
C ASN A 244 9.51 -3.62 12.62
N VAL A 245 8.60 -3.48 11.66
CA VAL A 245 7.14 -3.41 11.88
C VAL A 245 6.62 -4.57 12.74
N MET A 246 7.08 -5.80 12.52
CA MET A 246 6.63 -6.94 13.32
C MET A 246 7.03 -6.78 14.80
N ALA A 247 8.27 -6.37 15.07
CA ALA A 247 8.74 -6.13 16.43
C ALA A 247 7.96 -4.99 17.10
N VAL A 248 7.70 -3.90 16.37
CA VAL A 248 6.89 -2.77 16.83
C VAL A 248 5.48 -3.25 17.23
N LEU A 249 4.83 -4.06 16.41
CA LEU A 249 3.49 -4.60 16.70
C LEU A 249 3.50 -5.59 17.86
N THR A 250 4.54 -6.41 18.00
CA THR A 250 4.69 -7.31 19.16
C THR A 250 4.82 -6.51 20.46
N ILE A 251 5.61 -5.44 20.48
CA ILE A 251 5.73 -4.54 21.65
C ILE A 251 4.37 -3.92 21.98
N GLY A 252 3.68 -3.36 20.97
CA GLY A 252 2.35 -2.80 21.14
C GLY A 252 1.36 -3.81 21.70
N LEU A 253 1.37 -5.03 21.17
CA LEU A 253 0.49 -6.12 21.60
C LEU A 253 0.75 -6.51 23.07
N VAL A 254 2.01 -6.71 23.45
CA VAL A 254 2.39 -7.00 24.85
C VAL A 254 1.98 -5.85 25.79
N LEU A 255 2.15 -4.60 25.37
CA LEU A 255 1.73 -3.44 26.15
C LEU A 255 0.21 -3.38 26.31
N THR A 256 -0.56 -3.68 25.26
CA THR A 256 -2.02 -3.77 25.40
C THR A 256 -2.42 -4.86 26.39
N GLY A 257 -1.84 -6.07 26.27
CA GLY A 257 -2.14 -7.17 27.18
C GLY A 257 -1.81 -6.86 28.63
N THR A 258 -0.59 -6.38 28.89
CA THR A 258 -0.12 -6.06 30.25
C THR A 258 -0.93 -4.94 30.90
N ILE A 259 -1.15 -3.82 30.20
CA ILE A 259 -1.92 -2.69 30.73
C ILE A 259 -3.40 -3.07 30.88
N GLY A 260 -3.99 -3.75 29.90
CA GLY A 260 -5.39 -4.17 29.93
C GLY A 260 -5.70 -5.16 31.06
N ILE A 261 -4.78 -6.06 31.38
CA ILE A 261 -4.89 -6.99 32.52
C ILE A 261 -4.75 -6.24 33.85
N VAL A 262 -3.78 -5.33 33.97
CA VAL A 262 -3.55 -4.56 35.21
C VAL A 262 -4.72 -3.60 35.50
N ASP A 263 -5.27 -2.98 34.46
CA ASP A 263 -6.44 -2.07 34.56
C ASP A 263 -7.77 -2.83 34.72
N GLY A 264 -7.76 -4.16 34.64
CA GLY A 264 -8.96 -4.99 34.76
C GLY A 264 -9.93 -4.88 33.58
N THR A 265 -9.47 -4.38 32.43
CA THR A 265 -10.32 -4.30 31.21
C THR A 265 -10.62 -5.70 30.66
N TYR A 266 -9.65 -6.62 30.75
CA TYR A 266 -9.84 -8.03 30.45
C TYR A 266 -8.89 -8.87 31.30
N ASP A 267 -9.21 -10.14 31.51
CA ASP A 267 -8.26 -11.13 32.02
C ASP A 267 -7.41 -11.72 30.88
N VAL A 268 -6.54 -12.69 31.19
CA VAL A 268 -5.66 -13.32 30.19
C VAL A 268 -6.47 -13.98 29.07
N PHE A 269 -7.59 -14.63 29.39
CA PHE A 269 -8.43 -15.29 28.39
C PHE A 269 -9.23 -14.29 27.55
N GLY A 270 -9.69 -13.19 28.15
CA GLY A 270 -10.28 -12.06 27.44
C GLY A 270 -9.31 -11.45 26.44
N TRP A 271 -8.05 -11.25 26.84
CA TRP A 271 -7.01 -10.79 25.91
C TRP A 271 -6.78 -11.77 24.74
N PHE A 272 -6.76 -13.09 25.02
CA PHE A 272 -6.63 -14.11 23.98
C PHE A 272 -7.83 -14.10 23.01
N SER A 273 -9.05 -13.94 23.53
CA SER A 273 -10.26 -13.78 22.72
C SER A 273 -10.20 -12.53 21.84
N SER A 274 -9.71 -11.42 22.41
CA SER A 274 -9.51 -10.15 21.71
C SER A 274 -8.52 -10.29 20.54
N MET A 275 -7.38 -10.93 20.79
CA MET A 275 -6.40 -11.24 19.75
C MET A 275 -7.01 -12.12 18.68
N GLY A 276 -7.73 -13.18 19.06
CA GLY A 276 -8.40 -14.08 18.13
C GLY A 276 -9.40 -13.35 17.22
N THR A 277 -10.24 -12.49 17.80
CA THR A 277 -11.20 -11.65 17.05
C THR A 277 -10.50 -10.71 16.07
N GLY A 278 -9.38 -10.12 16.50
CA GLY A 278 -8.56 -9.28 15.64
C GLY A 278 -7.95 -10.04 14.46
N ILE A 279 -7.38 -11.22 14.72
CA ILE A 279 -6.77 -12.08 13.69
C ILE A 279 -7.82 -12.59 12.70
N THR A 280 -8.96 -13.09 13.18
CA THR A 280 -10.03 -13.58 12.30
C THR A 280 -10.61 -12.45 11.44
N GLY A 281 -10.70 -11.23 11.99
CA GLY A 281 -11.08 -10.04 11.24
C GLY A 281 -10.16 -9.69 10.07
N MET A 282 -8.88 -10.09 10.11
CA MET A 282 -7.94 -9.94 8.98
C MET A 282 -7.93 -11.16 8.04
N GLY A 283 -8.65 -12.23 8.37
CA GLY A 283 -8.59 -13.51 7.65
C GLY A 283 -8.97 -13.40 6.18
N GLU A 284 -10.00 -12.62 5.85
CA GLU A 284 -10.42 -12.41 4.46
C GLU A 284 -9.29 -11.82 3.61
N LEU A 285 -8.56 -10.84 4.14
CA LEU A 285 -7.48 -10.16 3.45
C LEU A 285 -6.25 -11.03 3.30
N ILE A 286 -5.94 -11.84 4.32
CA ILE A 286 -4.88 -12.87 4.24
C ILE A 286 -5.18 -13.80 3.06
N ILE A 287 -6.42 -14.28 2.94
CA ILE A 287 -6.83 -15.18 1.85
C ILE A 287 -6.74 -14.47 0.49
N ILE A 288 -7.25 -13.24 0.36
CA ILE A 288 -7.15 -12.44 -0.88
C ILE A 288 -5.69 -12.25 -1.30
N THR A 289 -4.83 -11.90 -0.34
CA THR A 289 -3.41 -11.61 -0.56
C THR A 289 -2.66 -12.86 -1.04
N MET A 290 -2.94 -14.02 -0.43
CA MET A 290 -2.41 -15.31 -0.90
C MET A 290 -2.91 -15.67 -2.30
N MET A 291 -4.20 -15.46 -2.58
CA MET A 291 -4.76 -15.76 -3.91
C MET A 291 -4.17 -14.87 -4.99
N ALA A 292 -4.02 -13.58 -4.71
CA ALA A 292 -3.33 -12.65 -5.58
C ALA A 292 -1.90 -13.14 -5.84
N GLY A 293 -1.10 -13.41 -4.79
CA GLY A 293 0.28 -13.91 -4.96
C GLY A 293 0.40 -15.14 -5.86
N GLY A 294 -0.46 -16.15 -5.66
CA GLY A 294 -0.45 -17.36 -6.48
C GLY A 294 -0.87 -17.12 -7.93
N MET A 295 -1.92 -16.34 -8.15
CA MET A 295 -2.40 -15.99 -9.50
C MET A 295 -1.30 -15.27 -10.28
N LEU A 296 -0.57 -14.37 -9.64
CA LEU A 296 0.43 -13.53 -10.27
C LEU A 296 1.69 -14.29 -10.65
N GLU A 297 2.10 -15.26 -9.83
CA GLU A 297 3.20 -16.14 -10.19
C GLU A 297 2.84 -17.01 -11.41
N ILE A 298 1.59 -17.44 -11.56
CA ILE A 298 1.13 -18.13 -12.77
C ILE A 298 1.20 -17.22 -14.01
N ILE A 299 0.81 -15.95 -13.87
CA ILE A 299 0.92 -14.97 -14.97
C ILE A 299 2.38 -14.78 -15.39
N ARG A 300 3.28 -14.67 -14.39
CA ARG A 300 4.71 -14.52 -14.58
C ARG A 300 5.33 -15.74 -15.28
N GLU A 301 5.07 -16.95 -14.77
CA GLU A 301 5.56 -18.21 -15.34
C GLU A 301 5.05 -18.48 -16.76
N ASN A 302 3.82 -18.04 -17.09
CA ASN A 302 3.30 -18.12 -18.46
C ASN A 302 3.88 -17.03 -19.41
N GLY A 303 4.79 -16.18 -18.94
CA GLY A 303 5.44 -15.14 -19.75
C GLY A 303 4.57 -13.93 -20.06
N GLY A 304 3.51 -13.67 -19.28
CA GLY A 304 2.61 -12.52 -19.51
C GLY A 304 3.34 -11.18 -19.35
N ILE A 305 4.22 -11.08 -18.36
CA ILE A 305 5.00 -9.87 -18.12
C ILE A 305 6.01 -9.61 -19.27
N ASP A 306 6.72 -10.66 -19.72
CA ASP A 306 7.67 -10.55 -20.83
C ASP A 306 7.00 -10.12 -22.14
N TYR A 307 5.77 -10.59 -22.38
CA TYR A 307 4.99 -10.19 -23.55
C TYR A 307 4.65 -8.70 -23.53
N LEU A 308 4.21 -8.18 -22.38
CA LEU A 308 3.91 -6.75 -22.21
C LEU A 308 5.14 -5.90 -22.49
N ILE A 309 6.29 -6.29 -21.93
CA ILE A 309 7.56 -5.62 -22.15
C ILE A 309 7.89 -5.50 -23.64
N ARG A 310 7.71 -6.58 -24.42
CA ARG A 310 8.01 -6.60 -25.87
C ARG A 310 7.09 -5.70 -26.70
N ILE A 311 5.84 -5.53 -26.30
CA ILE A 311 4.89 -4.69 -27.04
C ILE A 311 5.22 -3.22 -26.84
N VAL A 312 5.42 -2.81 -25.58
CA VAL A 312 5.57 -1.40 -25.23
C VAL A 312 6.89 -0.85 -25.76
N THR A 313 7.96 -1.65 -25.74
CA THR A 313 9.29 -1.21 -26.20
C THR A 313 9.43 -0.96 -27.71
N ARG A 314 8.43 -1.33 -28.53
CA ARG A 314 8.49 -1.14 -30.00
C ARG A 314 8.25 0.30 -30.48
N HIS A 315 7.66 1.17 -29.65
CA HIS A 315 7.19 2.50 -30.08
C HIS A 315 7.89 3.66 -29.35
N VAL A 316 9.13 3.47 -28.90
CA VAL A 316 9.86 4.50 -28.16
C VAL A 316 10.50 5.52 -29.11
N ASN A 317 10.02 6.76 -29.08
CA ASN A 317 10.60 7.87 -29.83
C ASN A 317 11.20 8.92 -28.88
N GLY A 318 12.52 9.05 -28.90
CA GLY A 318 13.26 10.05 -28.13
C GLY A 318 13.22 9.85 -26.60
N LYS A 319 13.81 10.80 -25.88
CA LYS A 319 13.99 10.74 -24.42
C LYS A 319 12.67 10.78 -23.63
N LYS A 320 11.72 11.63 -24.03
CA LYS A 320 10.39 11.71 -23.40
C LYS A 320 9.59 10.41 -23.58
N GLY A 321 9.60 9.84 -24.80
CA GLY A 321 8.95 8.56 -25.07
C GLY A 321 9.56 7.42 -24.25
N ALA A 322 10.87 7.47 -23.99
CA ALA A 322 11.56 6.50 -23.16
C ALA A 322 11.11 6.58 -21.69
N GLU A 323 11.03 7.78 -21.12
CA GLU A 323 10.53 7.99 -19.75
C GLU A 323 9.08 7.53 -19.58
N LEU A 324 8.19 7.90 -20.53
CA LEU A 324 6.80 7.45 -20.53
C LEU A 324 6.68 5.93 -20.66
N THR A 325 7.56 5.31 -21.44
CA THR A 325 7.60 3.86 -21.59
C THR A 325 8.01 3.17 -20.29
N ILE A 326 9.02 3.69 -19.59
CA ILE A 326 9.44 3.17 -18.28
C ILE A 326 8.30 3.29 -17.27
N ALA A 327 7.65 4.45 -17.21
CA ALA A 327 6.48 4.70 -16.37
C ALA A 327 5.35 3.69 -16.66
N PHE A 328 4.99 3.54 -17.94
CA PHE A 328 3.94 2.61 -18.35
C PHE A 328 4.28 1.16 -18.04
N LEU A 329 5.53 0.74 -18.27
CA LEU A 329 5.99 -0.63 -17.99
C LEU A 329 5.89 -0.96 -16.50
N VAL A 330 6.42 -0.10 -15.63
CA VAL A 330 6.36 -0.37 -14.19
C VAL A 330 4.92 -0.35 -13.70
N SER A 331 4.12 0.62 -14.12
CA SER A 331 2.70 0.71 -13.76
C SER A 331 1.94 -0.53 -14.18
N LEU A 332 2.14 -1.02 -15.40
CA LEU A 332 1.43 -2.17 -15.90
C LEU A 332 1.83 -3.47 -15.18
N VAL A 333 3.13 -3.66 -14.94
CA VAL A 333 3.61 -4.81 -14.16
C VAL A 333 3.16 -4.70 -12.71
N ASP A 334 3.04 -3.49 -12.15
CA ASP A 334 2.54 -3.28 -10.80
C ASP A 334 1.03 -3.54 -10.68
N ILE A 335 0.22 -3.10 -11.64
CA ILE A 335 -1.20 -3.52 -11.73
C ILE A 335 -1.29 -5.04 -11.75
N CYS A 336 -0.42 -5.70 -12.51
CA CYS A 336 -0.39 -7.14 -12.49
C CYS A 336 0.02 -7.63 -11.10
N THR A 337 1.22 -7.30 -10.64
CA THR A 337 1.86 -7.95 -9.48
C THR A 337 1.38 -7.48 -8.11
N ALA A 338 0.63 -6.36 -8.04
CA ALA A 338 0.19 -5.70 -6.82
C ALA A 338 1.30 -5.46 -5.79
N ASN A 339 2.54 -5.37 -6.27
CA ASN A 339 3.74 -5.37 -5.46
C ASN A 339 4.82 -4.52 -6.13
N ASN A 340 4.94 -3.29 -5.64
CA ASN A 340 5.89 -2.28 -6.12
C ASN A 340 7.29 -2.85 -6.29
N THR A 341 7.80 -3.58 -5.30
CA THR A 341 9.16 -4.12 -5.29
C THR A 341 9.36 -5.15 -6.40
N VAL A 342 8.41 -6.07 -6.57
CA VAL A 342 8.45 -7.08 -7.64
C VAL A 342 8.33 -6.42 -9.01
N ALA A 343 7.45 -5.42 -9.14
CA ALA A 343 7.29 -4.68 -10.39
C ALA A 343 8.59 -3.99 -10.81
N ILE A 344 9.21 -3.22 -9.91
CA ILE A 344 10.46 -2.50 -10.18
C ILE A 344 11.60 -3.49 -10.50
N LEU A 345 11.73 -4.59 -9.75
CA LEU A 345 12.75 -5.62 -10.04
C LEU A 345 12.58 -6.18 -11.46
N THR A 346 11.34 -6.46 -11.85
CA THR A 346 11.02 -7.11 -13.12
C THR A 346 11.32 -6.21 -14.30
N VAL A 347 10.97 -4.92 -14.23
CA VAL A 347 11.19 -3.98 -15.34
C VAL A 347 12.52 -3.22 -15.26
N GLY A 348 13.22 -3.24 -14.12
CA GLY A 348 14.39 -2.39 -13.87
C GLY A 348 15.51 -2.57 -14.88
N GLY A 349 15.85 -3.82 -15.24
CA GLY A 349 16.88 -4.11 -16.25
C GLY A 349 16.52 -3.57 -17.64
N ILE A 350 15.24 -3.63 -18.01
CA ILE A 350 14.72 -3.11 -19.28
C ILE A 350 14.70 -1.58 -19.26
N ALA A 351 14.24 -0.98 -18.17
CA ALA A 351 14.25 0.47 -17.98
C ALA A 351 15.67 1.04 -18.14
N ARG A 352 16.68 0.33 -17.62
CA ARG A 352 18.09 0.69 -17.80
C ARG A 352 18.55 0.62 -19.27
N GLN A 353 18.17 -0.43 -19.99
CA GLN A 353 18.49 -0.56 -21.43
C GLN A 353 17.83 0.54 -22.27
N ILE A 354 16.56 0.84 -22.00
CA ILE A 354 15.83 1.94 -22.62
C ILE A 354 16.52 3.28 -22.32
N GLY A 355 16.87 3.50 -21.04
CA GLY A 355 17.55 4.72 -20.61
C GLY A 355 18.90 4.92 -21.29
N ASN A 356 19.72 3.87 -21.37
CA ASN A 356 21.01 3.92 -22.08
C ASN A 356 20.85 4.22 -23.58
N ARG A 357 19.79 3.69 -24.22
CA ARG A 357 19.54 3.88 -25.67
C ARG A 357 19.06 5.29 -26.01
N TYR A 358 18.23 5.89 -25.17
CA TYR A 358 17.58 7.18 -25.43
C TYR A 358 18.09 8.34 -24.55
N GLY A 359 19.13 8.10 -23.74
CA GLY A 359 19.80 9.12 -22.92
C GLY A 359 19.02 9.55 -21.67
N VAL A 360 18.20 8.68 -21.09
CA VAL A 360 17.50 8.94 -19.82
C VAL A 360 18.50 8.82 -18.65
N ASP A 361 18.51 9.81 -17.76
CA ASP A 361 19.37 9.78 -16.57
C ASP A 361 18.96 8.62 -15.64
N ARG A 362 19.93 7.84 -15.16
CA ARG A 362 19.69 6.68 -14.29
C ARG A 362 18.93 7.04 -13.00
N ARG A 363 19.17 8.24 -12.45
CA ARG A 363 18.48 8.74 -11.24
C ARG A 363 17.03 9.08 -11.55
N LYS A 364 16.79 9.65 -12.74
CA LYS A 364 15.45 9.93 -13.25
C LYS A 364 14.67 8.64 -13.54
N ALA A 365 15.30 7.66 -14.17
CA ALA A 365 14.69 6.35 -14.40
C ALA A 365 14.33 5.64 -13.08
N ALA A 366 15.21 5.68 -12.07
CA ALA A 366 14.94 5.10 -10.76
C ALA A 366 13.76 5.79 -10.05
N SER A 367 13.70 7.13 -10.16
CA SER A 367 12.59 7.95 -9.66
C SER A 367 11.26 7.60 -10.34
N ILE A 368 11.25 7.47 -11.67
CA ILE A 368 10.05 7.09 -12.44
C ILE A 368 9.57 5.70 -12.04
N LEU A 369 10.48 4.72 -11.97
CA LEU A 369 10.14 3.35 -11.60
C LEU A 369 9.41 3.31 -10.25
N ASP A 370 10.00 3.93 -9.24
CA ASP A 370 9.46 3.92 -7.88
C ASP A 370 8.16 4.74 -7.75
N THR A 371 8.10 5.89 -8.43
CA THR A 371 6.94 6.79 -8.33
C THR A 371 5.69 6.23 -8.99
N PHE A 372 5.85 5.63 -10.17
CA PHE A 372 4.71 5.07 -10.90
C PHE A 372 4.21 3.76 -10.31
N SER A 373 5.07 2.91 -9.72
CA SER A 373 4.58 1.79 -8.90
C SER A 373 3.84 2.30 -7.66
N CYS A 374 4.41 3.26 -6.94
CA CYS A 374 3.75 3.81 -5.75
C CYS A 374 2.37 4.42 -6.06
N CYS A 375 2.25 5.16 -7.17
CA CYS A 375 0.99 5.73 -7.63
C CYS A 375 -0.05 4.65 -7.95
N VAL A 376 0.35 3.64 -8.72
CA VAL A 376 -0.54 2.55 -9.15
C VAL A 376 -1.03 1.71 -7.96
N GLN A 377 -0.16 1.48 -6.99
CA GLN A 377 -0.52 0.75 -5.78
C GLN A 377 -1.66 1.43 -5.00
N GLY A 378 -1.73 2.76 -5.05
CA GLY A 378 -2.87 3.52 -4.52
C GLY A 378 -4.14 3.44 -5.37
N LEU A 379 -4.08 2.95 -6.61
CA LEU A 379 -5.23 2.86 -7.52
C LEU A 379 -5.82 1.46 -7.61
N ILE A 380 -5.15 0.43 -7.07
CA ILE A 380 -5.59 -0.96 -7.14
C ILE A 380 -6.19 -1.43 -5.79
N PRO A 381 -7.45 -1.93 -5.76
CA PRO A 381 -8.12 -2.31 -4.51
C PRO A 381 -7.52 -3.55 -3.83
N TYR A 382 -6.68 -4.30 -4.55
CA TYR A 382 -6.01 -5.50 -4.09
C TYR A 382 -4.52 -5.26 -3.75
N GLY A 383 -4.08 -4.01 -3.74
CA GLY A 383 -2.75 -3.64 -3.26
C GLY A 383 -2.65 -3.84 -1.75
N ALA A 384 -1.51 -4.33 -1.27
CA ALA A 384 -1.29 -4.66 0.14
C ALA A 384 -1.61 -3.50 1.09
N GLN A 385 -1.22 -2.27 0.73
CA GLN A 385 -1.49 -1.06 1.49
C GLN A 385 -3.00 -0.80 1.66
N LEU A 386 -3.79 -0.93 0.59
CA LEU A 386 -5.23 -0.70 0.64
C LEU A 386 -5.98 -1.84 1.31
N LEU A 387 -5.57 -3.09 1.07
CA LEU A 387 -6.11 -4.24 1.79
C LEU A 387 -5.89 -4.06 3.30
N MET A 388 -4.69 -3.66 3.71
CA MET A 388 -4.37 -3.41 5.12
C MET A 388 -5.21 -2.30 5.74
N ALA A 389 -5.28 -1.15 5.07
CA ALA A 389 -6.06 0.00 5.53
C ALA A 389 -7.55 -0.37 5.65
N ALA A 390 -8.08 -1.06 4.65
CA ALA A 390 -9.46 -1.52 4.60
C ALA A 390 -9.78 -2.53 5.72
N GLY A 391 -8.87 -3.47 5.99
CA GLY A 391 -9.02 -4.46 7.06
C GLY A 391 -9.11 -3.84 8.43
N LEU A 392 -8.15 -2.99 8.75
CA LEU A 392 -8.08 -2.33 10.06
C LEU A 392 -9.26 -1.38 10.29
N ALA A 393 -9.75 -0.74 9.23
CA ALA A 393 -10.94 0.11 9.28
C ALA A 393 -12.26 -0.66 9.09
N LYS A 394 -12.23 -1.97 8.76
CA LYS A 394 -13.39 -2.81 8.46
C LYS A 394 -14.30 -2.23 7.36
N ILE A 395 -13.70 -1.75 6.27
CA ILE A 395 -14.39 -1.17 5.11
C ILE A 395 -13.97 -1.87 3.81
N ASN A 396 -14.71 -1.63 2.71
CA ASN A 396 -14.32 -2.13 1.40
C ASN A 396 -13.12 -1.33 0.83
N PRO A 397 -12.03 -1.98 0.37
CA PRO A 397 -10.86 -1.29 -0.19
C PRO A 397 -11.18 -0.32 -1.33
N VAL A 398 -12.17 -0.62 -2.17
CA VAL A 398 -12.57 0.24 -3.29
C VAL A 398 -13.10 1.59 -2.80
N SER A 399 -13.75 1.63 -1.63
CA SER A 399 -14.28 2.88 -1.09
C SER A 399 -13.20 3.89 -0.71
N ILE A 400 -11.96 3.45 -0.49
CA ILE A 400 -10.81 4.30 -0.15
C ILE A 400 -10.27 4.99 -1.42
N ILE A 401 -10.33 4.32 -2.57
CA ILE A 401 -9.68 4.76 -3.82
C ILE A 401 -10.08 6.18 -4.26
N PRO A 402 -11.37 6.56 -4.30
CA PRO A 402 -11.78 7.91 -4.69
C PRO A 402 -11.21 9.03 -3.82
N HIS A 403 -10.74 8.70 -2.61
CA HIS A 403 -10.23 9.65 -1.63
C HIS A 403 -8.69 9.71 -1.56
N LEU A 404 -7.98 8.89 -2.34
CA LEU A 404 -6.52 8.84 -2.37
C LEU A 404 -5.91 9.99 -3.19
N TYR A 405 -6.14 11.22 -2.73
CA TYR A 405 -5.73 12.42 -3.43
C TYR A 405 -4.20 12.52 -3.60
N TYR A 406 -3.41 12.09 -2.61
CA TYR A 406 -1.94 12.12 -2.72
C TYR A 406 -1.39 11.20 -3.81
N PRO A 407 -1.70 9.88 -3.87
CA PRO A 407 -1.27 9.03 -4.97
C PRO A 407 -1.68 9.57 -6.35
N MET A 408 -2.88 10.13 -6.48
CA MET A 408 -3.34 10.75 -7.72
C MET A 408 -2.51 11.99 -8.09
N ALA A 409 -2.28 12.91 -7.14
CA ALA A 409 -1.44 14.09 -7.34
C ALA A 409 0.01 13.72 -7.64
N LEU A 410 0.53 12.66 -7.03
CA LEU A 410 1.85 12.10 -7.29
C LEU A 410 1.95 11.61 -8.74
N GLY A 411 0.96 10.85 -9.23
CA GLY A 411 0.91 10.42 -10.63
C GLY A 411 0.89 11.60 -11.61
N ILE A 412 0.08 12.62 -11.32
CA ILE A 412 0.01 13.84 -12.14
C ILE A 412 1.35 14.58 -12.15
N THR A 413 1.94 14.84 -10.99
CA THR A 413 3.23 15.55 -10.89
C THR A 413 4.37 14.76 -11.54
N ALA A 414 4.38 13.43 -11.43
CA ALA A 414 5.33 12.57 -12.12
C ALA A 414 5.16 12.61 -13.65
N LEU A 415 3.92 12.58 -14.15
CA LEU A 415 3.63 12.74 -15.58
C LEU A 415 4.07 14.11 -16.11
N LEU A 416 3.69 15.20 -15.41
CA LEU A 416 4.11 16.56 -15.77
C LEU A 416 5.64 16.68 -15.76
N SER A 417 6.28 16.02 -14.81
CA SER A 417 7.73 15.97 -14.70
C SER A 417 8.40 15.30 -15.92
N ILE A 418 7.78 14.29 -16.52
CA ILE A 418 8.22 13.70 -17.79
C ILE A 418 7.94 14.64 -18.97
N LEU A 419 6.73 15.20 -19.06
CA LEU A 419 6.29 16.05 -20.17
C LEU A 419 7.13 17.34 -20.28
N PHE A 420 7.42 17.96 -19.14
CA PHE A 420 8.21 19.19 -19.03
C PHE A 420 9.71 18.97 -18.85
N GLN A 421 10.19 17.71 -18.82
CA GLN A 421 11.60 17.40 -18.60
C GLN A 421 12.14 18.07 -17.32
N TYR A 422 11.42 17.83 -16.22
CA TYR A 422 11.77 18.34 -14.90
C TYR A 422 12.23 17.21 -13.99
N PRO A 423 13.25 17.39 -13.14
CA PRO A 423 14.11 18.56 -13.06
C PRO A 423 15.08 18.60 -14.25
N ARG A 424 15.23 19.76 -14.91
CA ARG A 424 16.02 19.94 -16.14
C ARG A 424 17.45 19.40 -16.07
N ARG A 425 18.04 19.36 -14.87
CA ARG A 425 19.38 18.81 -14.60
C ARG A 425 19.48 17.30 -14.88
N TYR A 426 18.36 16.57 -14.87
CA TYR A 426 18.29 15.11 -15.00
C TYR A 426 17.43 14.66 -16.19
N SER A 427 16.94 15.60 -17.02
CA SER A 427 15.96 15.35 -18.08
C SER A 427 16.46 15.60 -19.49
#